data_AF-A0A2V4VT97-F1
#
_entry.id   AF-A0A2V4VT97-F1
#
_cell.length_a   1.000
_cell.length_b   1.000
_cell.length_c   1.000
_cell.angle_alpha   90.00
_cell.angle_beta   90.00
_cell.angle_gamma   90.00
#
_symmetry.space_group_name_H-M   'P 1'
#
loop_
_entity.id
_entity.type
_entity.pdbx_description
1 polymer ?
#
loop_
_entity_poly.entity_id
_entity_poly.type
_entity_poly.pdbx_seq_one_letter_code
_entity_poly.pdbx_strand_id
1 'polypeptide(L)'
;MNDDSKKKFTLLLEELLNTKCSEPRQIEINLELNKLSPDPFWSDYIFWSDEYVSAEGNVNYEKLFDKISEYPNSYEYKTKSRILELAQKLITRDFSDINEVDIVNEINELSPDISWTNYLFVDKSCLNDDGSIDKEKFLNKVFKESWNENFR
;
A
#
# COMPACT_ATOMS: atom_id res chain seq x y z
N MET A 1 -3.13 -13.34 4.28
CA MET A 1 -3.15 -13.79 2.87
C MET A 1 -3.74 -15.20 2.79
N ASN A 2 -4.45 -15.55 1.72
CA ASN A 2 -4.93 -16.92 1.51
C ASN A 2 -3.82 -17.82 0.92
N ASP A 3 -4.05 -19.13 0.91
CA ASP A 3 -3.04 -20.13 0.50
C ASP A 3 -2.63 -19.98 -0.97
N ASP A 4 -3.58 -19.66 -1.87
CA ASP A 4 -3.30 -19.45 -3.29
C ASP A 4 -2.40 -18.23 -3.51
N SER A 5 -2.67 -17.13 -2.81
CA SER A 5 -1.84 -15.93 -2.83
C SER A 5 -0.44 -16.21 -2.29
N LYS A 6 -0.32 -16.95 -1.18
CA LYS A 6 0.98 -17.35 -0.62
C LYS A 6 1.78 -18.18 -1.63
N LYS A 7 1.15 -19.18 -2.25
CA LYS A 7 1.78 -20.02 -3.27
C LYS A 7 2.26 -19.21 -4.48
N LYS A 8 1.43 -18.31 -5.01
CA LYS A 8 1.81 -17.43 -6.14
C LYS A 8 2.94 -16.49 -5.74
N PHE A 9 2.89 -15.93 -4.52
CA PHE A 9 3.93 -15.06 -4.00
C PHE A 9 5.28 -15.78 -3.91
N THR A 10 5.31 -16.99 -3.35
CA THR A 10 6.52 -17.82 -3.26
C THR A 10 7.14 -18.05 -4.64
N LEU A 11 6.36 -18.51 -5.62
CA LEU A 11 6.88 -18.78 -6.97
C LEU A 11 7.48 -17.53 -7.64
N LEU A 12 6.80 -16.39 -7.52
CA LEU A 12 7.27 -15.12 -8.07
C LEU A 12 8.55 -14.63 -7.37
N LEU A 13 8.64 -14.77 -6.06
CA LEU A 13 9.83 -14.39 -5.31
C LEU A 13 11.03 -15.29 -5.63
N GLU A 14 10.80 -16.61 -5.75
CA GLU A 14 11.86 -17.54 -6.18
C GLU A 14 12.35 -17.21 -7.59
N GLU A 15 11.45 -16.87 -8.52
CA GLU A 15 11.82 -16.42 -9.87
C GLU A 15 12.71 -15.17 -9.82
N LEU A 16 12.34 -14.20 -8.98
CA LEU A 16 13.07 -12.95 -8.78
C LEU A 16 14.47 -13.16 -8.20
N LEU A 17 14.61 -14.08 -7.22
CA LEU A 17 15.88 -14.30 -6.50
C LEU A 17 16.84 -15.24 -7.24
N ASN A 18 16.34 -16.27 -7.93
CA ASN A 18 17.18 -17.36 -8.45
C ASN A 18 17.54 -17.25 -9.94
N THR A 19 16.93 -16.34 -10.69
CA THR A 19 17.02 -16.32 -12.16
C THR A 19 17.81 -15.12 -12.68
N LYS A 20 18.52 -15.28 -13.80
CA LYS A 20 18.87 -14.15 -14.69
C LYS A 20 17.59 -13.59 -15.33
N CYS A 21 16.76 -12.96 -14.51
CA CYS A 21 15.54 -12.32 -14.90
C CYS A 21 15.85 -11.01 -15.61
N SER A 22 15.23 -10.74 -16.77
CA SER A 22 15.37 -9.44 -17.41
C SER A 22 14.73 -8.36 -16.55
N GLU A 23 15.25 -7.13 -16.62
CA GLU A 23 14.70 -5.99 -15.87
C GLU A 23 13.19 -5.77 -16.11
N PRO A 24 12.65 -5.85 -17.35
CA PRO A 24 11.21 -5.77 -17.56
C PRO A 24 10.43 -6.84 -16.79
N ARG A 25 10.95 -8.07 -16.73
CA ARG A 25 10.30 -9.16 -15.99
C ARG A 25 10.40 -8.96 -14.47
N GLN A 26 11.50 -8.39 -13.97
CA GLN A 26 11.62 -8.04 -12.55
C GLN A 26 10.57 -6.98 -12.16
N ILE A 27 10.35 -5.98 -13.02
CA ILE A 27 9.30 -4.96 -12.82
C ILE A 27 7.92 -5.62 -12.77
N GLU A 28 7.60 -6.50 -13.71
CA GLU A 28 6.32 -7.24 -13.71
C GLU A 28 6.13 -8.06 -12.43
N ILE A 29 7.16 -8.78 -11.99
CA ILE A 29 7.12 -9.58 -10.76
C ILE A 29 6.87 -8.67 -9.55
N ASN A 30 7.60 -7.56 -9.43
CA ASN A 30 7.42 -6.61 -8.32
C ASN A 30 6.01 -6.04 -8.28
N LEU A 31 5.44 -5.67 -9.43
CA LEU A 31 4.06 -5.20 -9.51
C LEU A 31 3.05 -6.27 -9.08
N GLU A 32 3.27 -7.54 -9.45
CA GLU A 32 2.40 -8.64 -9.04
C GLU A 32 2.55 -8.98 -7.55
N LEU A 33 3.76 -8.94 -6.99
CA LEU A 33 4.00 -9.13 -5.55
C LEU A 33 3.36 -8.02 -4.73
N ASN A 34 3.44 -6.76 -5.17
CA ASN A 34 2.78 -5.61 -4.53
C ASN A 34 1.24 -5.77 -4.48
N LYS A 35 0.64 -6.41 -5.48
CA LYS A 35 -0.81 -6.69 -5.47
C LYS A 35 -1.19 -7.83 -4.52
N LEU A 36 -0.29 -8.79 -4.31
CA LEU A 36 -0.53 -9.97 -3.48
C LEU A 36 -0.29 -9.69 -2.00
N SER A 37 0.67 -8.82 -1.68
CA SER A 37 1.01 -8.46 -0.31
C SER A 37 0.05 -7.40 0.24
N PRO A 38 -0.57 -7.62 1.41
CA PRO A 38 -1.21 -6.53 2.15
C PRO A 38 -0.19 -5.53 2.72
N ASP A 39 1.07 -5.96 2.90
CA ASP A 39 2.16 -5.16 3.44
C ASP A 39 2.99 -4.55 2.30
N PRO A 40 3.01 -3.23 2.13
CA PRO A 40 3.83 -2.57 1.11
C PRO A 40 5.33 -2.78 1.32
N PHE A 41 5.78 -3.04 2.55
CA PHE A 41 7.20 -3.12 2.91
C PHE A 41 7.77 -4.55 2.79
N TRP A 42 7.04 -5.47 2.15
CA TRP A 42 7.46 -6.87 2.02
C TRP A 42 8.87 -7.01 1.42
N SER A 43 9.25 -6.14 0.49
CA SER A 43 10.55 -6.19 -0.18
C SER A 43 11.69 -5.88 0.78
N ASP A 44 11.45 -5.03 1.78
CA ASP A 44 12.48 -4.63 2.74
C ASP A 44 12.86 -5.79 3.64
N TYR A 45 11.91 -6.65 3.95
CA TYR A 45 12.16 -7.89 4.69
C TYR A 45 13.06 -8.86 3.93
N ILE A 46 13.09 -8.78 2.59
CA ILE A 46 13.89 -9.67 1.75
C ILE A 46 15.26 -9.08 1.42
N PHE A 47 15.30 -7.81 1.02
CA PHE A 47 16.50 -7.18 0.47
C PHE A 47 17.30 -6.36 1.49
N TRP A 48 16.68 -5.98 2.61
CA TRP A 48 17.27 -5.09 3.61
C TRP A 48 17.26 -5.68 5.03
N SER A 49 16.97 -6.98 5.17
CA SER A 49 16.94 -7.68 6.45
C SER A 49 17.56 -9.07 6.36
N ASP A 50 18.38 -9.42 7.34
CA ASP A 50 18.95 -10.76 7.52
C ASP A 50 17.99 -11.71 8.28
N GLU A 51 16.78 -11.24 8.62
CA GLU A 51 15.85 -11.97 9.48
C GLU A 51 15.03 -13.03 8.72
N TYR A 52 14.77 -12.81 7.44
CA TYR A 52 13.84 -13.60 6.62
C TYR A 52 14.55 -14.40 5.52
N VAL A 53 15.81 -14.08 5.25
CA VAL A 53 16.64 -14.74 4.24
C VAL A 53 17.90 -15.27 4.93
N SER A 54 18.21 -16.55 4.74
CA SER A 54 19.42 -17.16 5.30
C SER A 54 20.67 -16.64 4.58
N ALA A 55 21.85 -16.86 5.18
CA ALA A 55 23.13 -16.50 4.56
C ALA A 55 23.36 -17.19 3.20
N GLU A 56 22.73 -18.36 2.99
CA GLU A 56 22.74 -19.12 1.73
C GLU A 56 21.69 -18.64 0.72
N GLY A 57 20.92 -17.59 1.03
CA GLY A 57 19.91 -17.00 0.15
C GLY A 57 18.53 -17.70 0.20
N ASN A 58 18.29 -18.59 1.17
CA ASN A 58 17.01 -19.28 1.29
C ASN A 58 16.02 -18.45 2.11
N VAL A 59 14.82 -18.22 1.57
CA VAL A 59 13.77 -17.44 2.24
C VAL A 59 12.99 -18.32 3.22
N ASN A 60 12.79 -17.82 4.45
CA ASN A 60 11.84 -18.39 5.40
C ASN A 60 10.43 -17.84 5.14
N TYR A 61 9.71 -18.48 4.23
CA TYR A 61 8.37 -18.05 3.80
C TYR A 61 7.33 -18.05 4.91
N GLU A 62 7.40 -18.97 5.87
CA GLU A 62 6.47 -19.00 7.00
C GLU A 62 6.59 -17.71 7.82
N LYS A 63 7.83 -17.40 8.24
CA LYS A 63 8.11 -16.18 9.00
C LYS A 63 7.81 -14.90 8.21
N LEU A 64 8.13 -14.88 6.92
CA LEU A 64 7.81 -13.76 6.03
C LEU A 64 6.29 -13.52 5.96
N PHE A 65 5.50 -14.56 5.73
CA PHE A 65 4.06 -14.43 5.60
C PHE A 65 3.38 -14.09 6.93
N ASP A 66 3.90 -14.56 8.05
CA ASP A 66 3.46 -14.12 9.37
C ASP A 66 3.68 -12.62 9.53
N LYS A 67 4.90 -12.14 9.20
CA LYS A 67 5.21 -10.71 9.28
C LYS A 67 4.31 -9.84 8.40
N ILE A 68 4.15 -10.22 7.14
CA ILE A 68 3.25 -9.53 6.19
C ILE A 68 1.80 -9.50 6.72
N SER A 69 1.38 -10.57 7.41
CA SER A 69 0.01 -10.67 7.95
C SER A 69 -0.21 -9.80 9.19
N GLU A 70 0.85 -9.29 9.82
CA GLU A 70 0.75 -8.31 10.92
C GLU A 70 0.39 -6.91 10.43
N TYR A 71 0.78 -6.53 9.21
CA TYR A 71 0.66 -5.16 8.72
C TYR A 71 -0.76 -4.58 8.79
N PRO A 72 -1.84 -5.32 8.46
CA PRO A 72 -3.21 -4.83 8.63
C PRO A 72 -3.58 -4.42 10.07
N ASN A 73 -2.84 -4.91 11.08
CA ASN A 73 -3.03 -4.53 12.48
C ASN A 73 -2.15 -3.35 12.92
N SER A 74 -1.22 -2.91 12.08
CA SER A 74 -0.31 -1.79 12.35
C SER A 74 -1.07 -0.47 12.50
N TYR A 75 -0.45 0.47 13.20
CA TYR A 75 -0.97 1.83 13.32
C TYR A 75 -1.07 2.50 11.93
N GLU A 76 -0.01 2.37 11.12
CA GLU A 76 0.06 2.96 9.79
C GLU A 76 -1.09 2.52 8.88
N TYR A 77 -1.34 1.21 8.80
CA TYR A 77 -2.44 0.68 8.00
C TYR A 77 -3.78 1.23 8.49
N LYS A 78 -4.03 1.19 9.80
CA LYS A 78 -5.30 1.67 10.38
C LYS A 78 -5.52 3.16 10.11
N THR A 79 -4.49 3.98 10.25
CA THR A 79 -4.56 5.42 9.95
C THR A 79 -4.86 5.67 8.48
N LYS A 80 -4.13 5.03 7.55
CA LYS A 80 -4.35 5.16 6.10
C LYS A 80 -5.75 4.69 5.70
N SER A 81 -6.21 3.54 6.21
CA SER A 81 -7.54 3.01 5.96
C SER A 81 -8.64 3.94 6.49
N ARG A 82 -8.46 4.51 7.69
CA ARG A 82 -9.44 5.44 8.28
C ARG A 82 -9.55 6.72 7.47
N ILE A 83 -8.43 7.31 7.06
CA ILE A 83 -8.43 8.49 6.17
C ILE A 83 -9.17 8.21 4.86
N LEU A 84 -8.94 7.04 4.24
CA LEU A 84 -9.63 6.67 3.00
C LEU A 84 -11.14 6.49 3.19
N GLU A 85 -11.56 5.84 4.27
CA GLU A 85 -12.98 5.66 4.62
C GLU A 85 -13.69 7.01 4.77
N LEU A 86 -13.09 7.90 5.54
CA LEU A 86 -13.58 9.25 5.80
C LEU A 86 -13.64 10.10 4.52
N ALA A 87 -12.59 10.07 3.72
CA ALA A 87 -12.54 10.76 2.43
C ALA A 87 -13.63 10.24 1.48
N GLN A 88 -13.86 8.92 1.44
CA GLN A 88 -14.90 8.31 0.62
C GLN A 88 -16.30 8.76 1.05
N LYS A 89 -16.55 8.88 2.36
CA LYS A 89 -17.81 9.45 2.89
C LYS A 89 -18.05 10.88 2.43
N LEU A 90 -17.00 11.72 2.40
CA LEU A 90 -17.12 13.08 1.84
C LEU A 90 -17.45 13.07 0.34
N ILE A 91 -16.77 12.24 -0.46
CA ILE A 91 -17.01 12.14 -1.91
C ILE A 91 -18.44 11.67 -2.22
N THR A 92 -18.92 10.68 -1.47
CA THR A 92 -20.27 10.11 -1.65
C THR A 92 -21.37 10.88 -0.92
N ARG A 93 -20.99 11.88 -0.11
CA ARG A 93 -21.87 12.62 0.79
C ARG A 93 -22.65 11.72 1.73
N ASP A 94 -22.01 10.65 2.20
CA ASP A 94 -22.57 9.74 3.21
C ASP A 94 -22.25 10.24 4.62
N PHE A 95 -23.23 10.90 5.23
CA PHE A 95 -23.15 11.48 6.58
C PHE A 95 -24.12 10.81 7.56
N SER A 96 -24.48 9.55 7.30
CA SER A 96 -25.42 8.79 8.12
C SER A 96 -24.94 8.59 9.56
N ASP A 97 -23.65 8.30 9.75
CA ASP A 97 -23.07 7.94 11.05
C ASP A 97 -22.17 9.02 11.68
N ILE A 98 -21.66 9.94 10.86
CA ILE A 98 -20.72 11.00 11.26
C ILE A 98 -20.97 12.22 10.38
N ASN A 99 -20.97 13.42 10.96
CA ASN A 99 -21.21 14.64 10.20
C ASN A 99 -19.95 15.11 9.45
N GLU A 100 -20.15 15.95 8.44
CA GLU A 100 -19.10 16.46 7.56
C GLU A 100 -17.95 17.15 8.32
N VAL A 101 -18.28 17.97 9.33
CA VAL A 101 -17.28 18.73 10.09
C VAL A 101 -16.39 17.79 10.92
N ASP A 102 -16.99 16.80 11.57
CA ASP A 102 -16.25 15.80 12.35
C ASP A 102 -15.37 14.93 11.44
N ILE A 103 -15.84 14.57 10.24
CA ILE A 103 -15.02 13.88 9.25
C ILE A 103 -13.78 14.72 8.89
N VAL A 104 -13.98 16.01 8.55
CA VAL A 104 -12.88 16.90 8.15
C VAL A 104 -11.87 17.07 9.29
N ASN A 105 -12.35 17.25 10.52
CA ASN A 105 -11.49 17.38 11.69
C ASN A 105 -10.69 16.10 11.95
N GLU A 106 -11.32 14.94 11.89
CA GLU A 106 -10.64 13.66 12.11
C GLU A 106 -9.57 13.40 11.03
N ILE A 107 -9.85 13.70 9.75
CA ILE A 107 -8.81 13.61 8.72
C ILE A 107 -7.66 14.59 9.00
N ASN A 108 -7.94 15.81 9.45
CA ASN A 108 -6.89 16.79 9.78
C ASN A 108 -6.00 16.34 10.96
N GLU A 109 -6.55 15.59 11.91
CA GLU A 109 -5.77 15.03 13.03
C GLU A 109 -4.91 13.83 12.61
N LEU A 110 -5.43 12.99 11.71
CA LEU A 110 -4.75 11.78 11.24
C LEU A 110 -3.76 12.06 10.10
N SER A 111 -4.04 13.04 9.27
CA SER A 111 -3.28 13.35 8.05
C SER A 111 -2.03 14.16 8.37
N PRO A 112 -0.85 13.76 7.85
CA PRO A 112 0.35 14.59 7.93
C PRO A 112 0.33 15.78 6.96
N ASP A 113 -0.62 15.83 6.00
CA ASP A 113 -0.79 16.96 5.08
C ASP A 113 -2.23 17.50 5.13
N ILE A 114 -2.38 18.71 5.66
CA ILE A 114 -3.67 19.43 5.76
C ILE A 114 -4.21 19.88 4.38
N SER A 115 -3.39 19.79 3.33
CA SER A 115 -3.78 20.15 1.95
C SER A 115 -4.57 19.05 1.26
N TRP A 116 -4.89 17.95 1.94
CA TRP A 116 -5.60 16.80 1.38
C TRP A 116 -6.93 17.18 0.70
N THR A 117 -7.61 18.23 1.19
CA THR A 117 -8.85 18.76 0.59
C THR A 117 -8.63 19.27 -0.83
N ASN A 118 -7.46 19.85 -1.12
CA ASN A 118 -7.13 20.33 -2.46
C ASN A 118 -7.10 19.17 -3.46
N TYR A 119 -6.51 18.04 -3.06
CA TYR A 119 -6.32 16.87 -3.92
C TYR A 119 -7.63 16.21 -4.35
N LEU A 120 -8.67 16.33 -3.52
CA LEU A 120 -9.98 15.72 -3.75
C LEU A 120 -11.01 16.70 -4.32
N PHE A 121 -11.02 17.96 -3.88
CA PHE A 121 -12.12 18.89 -4.18
C PHE A 121 -11.74 20.05 -5.09
N VAL A 122 -10.48 20.49 -5.06
CA VAL A 122 -10.02 21.67 -5.80
C VAL A 122 -9.37 21.26 -7.11
N ASP A 123 -8.24 20.58 -7.05
CA ASP A 123 -7.51 20.13 -8.24
C ASP A 123 -8.01 18.76 -8.74
N LYS A 124 -8.68 17.99 -7.86
CA LYS A 124 -9.25 16.67 -8.15
C LYS A 124 -8.23 15.69 -8.72
N SER A 125 -6.95 15.91 -8.44
CA SER A 125 -5.85 15.12 -8.98
C SER A 125 -5.86 13.68 -8.46
N CYS A 126 -6.57 13.39 -7.36
CA CYS A 126 -6.70 12.06 -6.78
C CYS A 126 -8.05 11.38 -7.06
N LEU A 127 -8.81 11.87 -8.04
CA LEU A 127 -10.04 11.21 -8.48
C LEU A 127 -9.82 10.48 -9.80
N ASN A 128 -10.44 9.32 -9.93
CA ASN A 128 -10.62 8.61 -11.20
C ASN A 128 -11.66 9.34 -12.07
N ASP A 129 -11.75 8.96 -13.35
CA ASP A 129 -12.71 9.53 -14.30
C ASP A 129 -14.18 9.33 -13.87
N ASP A 130 -14.46 8.27 -13.10
CA ASP A 130 -15.79 7.99 -12.53
C ASP A 130 -16.09 8.77 -11.24
N GLY A 131 -15.15 9.60 -10.77
CA GLY A 131 -15.25 10.39 -9.55
C GLY A 131 -14.92 9.63 -8.26
N SER A 132 -14.58 8.35 -8.33
CA SER A 132 -14.07 7.58 -7.19
C SER A 132 -12.65 8.01 -6.83
N ILE A 133 -12.23 7.77 -5.58
CA ILE A 133 -10.88 8.11 -5.12
C ILE A 133 -9.86 7.11 -5.71
N ASP A 134 -8.83 7.62 -6.38
CA ASP A 134 -7.58 6.89 -6.61
C ASP A 134 -6.84 6.79 -5.28
N LYS A 135 -7.02 5.64 -4.60
CA LYS A 135 -6.54 5.40 -3.24
C LYS A 135 -5.02 5.52 -3.13
N GLU A 136 -4.30 4.98 -4.11
CA GLU A 136 -2.84 4.98 -4.13
C GLU A 136 -2.33 6.41 -4.31
N LYS A 137 -2.83 7.11 -5.33
CA LYS A 137 -2.43 8.49 -5.60
C LYS A 137 -2.77 9.43 -4.45
N PHE A 138 -3.92 9.23 -3.81
CA PHE A 138 -4.34 10.03 -2.65
C PHE A 138 -3.41 9.81 -1.45
N LEU A 139 -3.17 8.57 -1.06
CA LEU A 139 -2.28 8.27 0.06
C LEU A 139 -0.85 8.74 -0.23
N ASN A 140 -0.34 8.57 -1.45
CA ASN A 140 0.99 9.02 -1.84
C ASN A 140 1.15 10.54 -1.70
N LYS A 141 0.15 11.33 -2.10
CA LYS A 141 0.18 12.78 -1.89
C LYS A 141 0.09 13.16 -0.42
N VAL A 142 -0.83 12.54 0.33
CA VAL A 142 -1.05 12.85 1.75
C VAL A 142 0.18 12.52 2.59
N PHE A 143 0.74 11.33 2.43
CA PHE A 143 1.88 10.85 3.22
C PHE A 143 3.23 11.23 2.60
N LYS A 144 3.22 11.91 1.44
CA LYS A 144 4.42 12.24 0.65
C LYS A 144 5.27 11.00 0.35
N GLU A 145 4.60 9.86 0.27
CA GLU A 145 5.19 8.60 -0.13
C GLU A 145 5.34 8.64 -1.65
N SER A 146 6.52 9.06 -2.10
CA SER A 146 6.91 8.87 -3.49
C SER A 146 7.15 7.38 -3.70
N TRP A 147 6.09 6.61 -3.97
CA TRP A 147 6.24 5.29 -4.56
C TRP A 147 6.85 5.47 -5.95
N ASN A 148 8.17 5.32 -6.06
CA ASN A 148 8.91 5.04 -7.29
C ASN A 148 8.53 5.87 -8.53
N GLU A 149 8.38 7.19 -8.42
CA GLU A 149 8.42 8.07 -9.61
C GLU A 149 9.81 8.14 -10.27
N ASN A 150 10.82 7.44 -9.71
CA ASN A 150 12.20 7.40 -10.22
C ASN A 150 12.51 6.25 -11.21
N PHE A 151 11.52 5.55 -11.74
CA PHE A 151 11.71 4.67 -12.89
C PHE A 151 11.00 5.26 -14.12
N ARG A 152 11.63 6.26 -14.74
CA ARG A 152 11.37 6.72 -16.10
C ARG A 152 12.67 6.77 -16.88
#